data_AF-A0A679JY33-F1
#
_entry.id   AF-A0A679JY33-F1
#
_cell.length_a   1.000
_cell.length_b   1.000
_cell.length_c   1.000
_cell.angle_alpha   90.00
_cell.angle_beta   90.00
_cell.angle_gamma   90.00
#
_symmetry.space_group_name_H-M   'P 1'
#
loop_
_entity.id
_entity.type
_entity.pdbx_description
1 polymer ?
#
loop_
_entity_poly.entity_id
_entity_poly.type
_entity_poly.pdbx_seq_one_letter_code
_entity_poly.pdbx_strand_id
1 'polypeptide(L)'
;MEDWKDGVDPELFNADLRPQDDVVIVGDIEAINPRGGKLTLKKGSFFKVRMLGGILFCRPKGGGKHDEIAVMPADFRNVQFLQLKVVPVE
;
A
#
# COMPACT_ATOMS: atom_id res chain seq x y z
N MET A 1 21.49 -0.94 -10.57
CA MET A 1 20.16 -1.15 -9.98
C MET A 1 19.75 0.21 -9.46
N GLU A 2 18.68 0.81 -9.97
CA GLU A 2 18.09 1.97 -9.28
C GLU A 2 17.80 1.55 -7.84
N ASP A 3 18.16 2.41 -6.87
CA ASP A 3 17.80 2.22 -5.48
C ASP A 3 16.26 2.30 -5.39
N TRP A 4 15.58 1.17 -5.58
CA TRP A 4 14.12 1.08 -5.51
C TRP A 4 13.57 1.49 -4.14
N LYS A 5 14.46 1.63 -3.15
CA LYS A 5 14.18 2.12 -1.79
C LYS A 5 14.15 3.65 -1.71
N ASP A 6 14.64 4.37 -2.72
CA ASP A 6 14.60 5.83 -2.72
C ASP A 6 13.14 6.32 -2.74
N GLY A 7 12.77 7.08 -1.71
CA GLY A 7 11.41 7.57 -1.53
C GLY A 7 10.39 6.54 -1.03
N VAL A 8 10.83 5.34 -0.65
CA VAL A 8 9.99 4.33 0.01
C VAL A 8 9.97 4.58 1.51
N ASP A 9 8.77 4.64 2.10
CA ASP A 9 8.63 4.68 3.55
C ASP A 9 9.07 3.34 4.16
N PRO A 10 10.14 3.29 4.99
CA PRO A 10 10.62 2.05 5.57
C PRO A 10 9.58 1.37 6.48
N GLU A 11 8.59 2.09 7.00
CA GLU A 11 7.53 1.51 7.81
C GLU A 11 6.63 0.55 7.00
N LEU A 12 6.63 0.64 5.67
CA LEU A 12 5.86 -0.28 4.81
C LEU A 12 6.30 -1.73 4.99
N PHE A 13 7.58 -1.96 5.31
CA PHE A 13 8.12 -3.29 5.55
C PHE A 13 7.65 -3.91 6.86
N ASN A 14 7.12 -3.10 7.78
CA ASN A 14 6.58 -3.53 9.08
C ASN A 14 5.04 -3.59 9.10
N ALA A 15 4.37 -3.30 7.98
CA ALA A 15 2.92 -3.27 7.92
C ALA A 15 2.33 -4.68 8.06
N ASP A 16 1.27 -4.81 8.86
CA ASP A 16 0.60 -6.09 9.12
C ASP A 16 -0.92 -5.91 9.33
N LEU A 17 -1.56 -5.09 8.47
CA LEU A 17 -2.98 -4.76 8.52
C LEU A 17 -3.46 -4.20 9.87
N ARG A 18 -2.60 -3.48 10.60
CA ARG A 18 -2.98 -2.84 11.86
C ARG A 18 -3.85 -1.60 11.60
N PRO A 19 -4.59 -1.08 12.59
CA PRO A 19 -5.42 0.12 12.40
C PRO A 19 -4.66 1.33 11.83
N GLN A 20 -3.37 1.47 12.12
CA GLN A 20 -2.51 2.54 11.61
C GLN A 20 -1.94 2.27 10.19
N ASP A 21 -2.06 1.04 9.68
CA ASP A 21 -1.49 0.65 8.38
C ASP A 21 -2.43 0.99 7.21
N ASP A 22 -3.18 2.07 7.33
CA ASP A 22 -3.96 2.64 6.23
C ASP A 22 -3.06 3.53 5.38
N VAL A 23 -3.12 3.34 4.06
CA VAL A 23 -2.28 4.04 3.07
C VAL A 23 -3.14 4.69 2.00
N VAL A 24 -2.55 5.67 1.34
CA VAL A 24 -3.03 6.24 0.08
C VAL A 24 -2.03 5.94 -1.03
N ILE A 25 -2.56 5.64 -2.22
CA ILE A 25 -1.79 5.49 -3.44
C ILE A 25 -1.52 6.89 -4.01
N VAL A 26 -0.26 7.31 -4.12
CA VAL A 26 0.12 8.67 -4.56
C VAL A 26 0.50 8.78 -6.04
N GLY A 27 0.61 7.65 -6.74
CA GLY A 27 0.77 7.53 -8.19
C GLY A 27 0.10 6.26 -8.71
N ASP A 28 -0.29 6.21 -9.99
CA ASP A 28 -0.90 5.00 -10.56
C ASP A 28 0.09 3.81 -10.50
N ILE A 29 -0.39 2.64 -10.06
CA ILE A 29 0.42 1.41 -9.89
C ILE A 29 -0.19 0.28 -10.71
N GLU A 30 0.62 -0.44 -11.49
CA GLU A 30 0.25 -1.73 -12.04
C GLU A 30 0.40 -2.81 -10.97
N ALA A 31 -0.71 -3.39 -10.54
CA ALA A 31 -0.76 -4.35 -9.45
C ALA A 31 -1.37 -5.67 -9.91
N ILE A 32 -1.19 -6.72 -9.10
CA ILE A 32 -1.72 -8.05 -9.38
C ILE A 32 -2.94 -8.30 -8.48
N ASN A 33 -4.07 -8.60 -9.10
CA ASN A 33 -5.30 -8.93 -8.41
C ASN A 33 -5.23 -10.32 -7.75
N PRO A 34 -6.16 -10.67 -6.86
CA PRO A 34 -6.16 -11.96 -6.16
C PRO A 34 -6.20 -13.20 -7.08
N ARG A 35 -6.61 -13.04 -8.33
CA ARG A 35 -6.72 -14.10 -9.35
C ARG A 35 -5.49 -14.15 -10.27
N GLY A 36 -4.44 -13.36 -10.00
CA GLY A 36 -3.22 -13.29 -10.81
C GLY A 36 -3.32 -12.39 -12.04
N GLY A 37 -4.44 -11.69 -12.24
CA GLY A 37 -4.62 -10.74 -13.34
C GLY A 37 -4.04 -9.37 -13.01
N LYS A 38 -3.58 -8.64 -14.03
CA LYS A 38 -3.12 -7.25 -13.87
C LYS A 38 -4.31 -6.31 -13.66
N LEU A 39 -4.16 -5.32 -12.78
CA LEU A 39 -5.07 -4.19 -12.62
C LEU A 39 -4.29 -2.92 -12.32
N THR A 40 -4.94 -1.76 -12.42
CA THR A 40 -4.34 -0.48 -12.03
C THR A 40 -4.95 0.01 -10.73
N LEU A 41 -4.11 0.22 -9.71
CA LEU A 41 -4.49 0.99 -8.53
C LEU A 41 -4.35 2.47 -8.88
N LYS A 42 -5.45 3.21 -8.76
CA LYS A 42 -5.49 4.63 -9.14
C LYS A 42 -4.96 5.51 -8.01
N LYS A 43 -4.21 6.56 -8.39
CA LYS A 43 -3.84 7.64 -7.47
C LYS A 43 -5.07 8.14 -6.70
N GLY A 44 -4.91 8.33 -5.39
CA GLY A 44 -5.97 8.74 -4.47
C GLY A 44 -6.80 7.58 -3.89
N SER A 45 -6.53 6.34 -4.30
CA SER A 45 -7.18 5.17 -3.71
C SER A 45 -6.61 4.85 -2.33
N PHE A 46 -7.45 4.36 -1.43
CA PHE A 46 -7.09 4.05 -0.04
C PHE A 46 -7.16 2.55 0.23
N PHE A 47 -6.16 2.02 0.93
CA PHE A 47 -6.06 0.60 1.25
C PHE A 47 -5.51 0.41 2.66
N LYS A 48 -5.84 -0.73 3.26
CA LYS A 48 -5.09 -1.26 4.40
C LYS A 48 -4.03 -2.21 3.88
N VAL A 49 -2.80 -2.16 4.40
CA VAL A 49 -1.68 -2.93 3.82
C VAL A 49 -1.02 -3.89 4.80
N ARG A 50 -0.40 -4.94 4.25
CA ARG A 50 0.61 -5.77 4.94
C ARG A 50 1.77 -6.13 4.04
N MET A 51 2.92 -6.37 4.65
CA MET A 51 4.10 -6.92 4.00
C MET A 51 4.14 -8.44 4.20
N LEU A 52 4.28 -9.20 3.10
CA LEU A 52 4.50 -10.64 3.17
C LEU A 52 5.46 -11.08 2.07
N GLY A 53 6.58 -11.71 2.44
CA GLY A 53 7.57 -12.21 1.49
C GLY A 53 8.19 -11.13 0.59
N GLY A 54 8.24 -9.88 1.06
CA GLY A 54 8.74 -8.74 0.28
C GLY A 54 7.72 -8.15 -0.71
N ILE A 55 6.46 -8.60 -0.68
CA ILE A 55 5.36 -8.07 -1.49
C ILE A 55 4.40 -7.31 -0.58
N LEU A 56 3.95 -6.14 -1.02
CA LEU A 56 2.95 -5.36 -0.30
C LEU A 56 1.56 -5.77 -0.77
N PHE A 57 0.72 -6.24 0.15
CA PHE A 57 -0.66 -6.62 -0.13
C PHE A 57 -1.60 -5.50 0.32
N CYS A 58 -2.28 -4.89 -0.65
CA CYS A 58 -3.27 -3.85 -0.47
C CYS A 58 -4.68 -4.44 -0.39
N ARG A 59 -5.35 -4.24 0.74
CA ARG A 59 -6.74 -4.67 0.95
C ARG A 59 -7.68 -3.46 0.86
N PRO A 60 -8.66 -3.46 -0.06
CA PRO A 60 -9.64 -2.38 -0.13
C PRO A 60 -10.48 -2.31 1.15
N LYS A 61 -10.95 -1.11 1.49
CA LYS A 61 -11.82 -0.90 2.66
C LYS A 61 -13.10 -1.73 2.51
N GLY A 62 -13.37 -2.63 3.47
CA GLY A 62 -14.50 -3.57 3.42
C GLY A 62 -14.22 -4.88 2.67
N GLY A 63 -13.04 -5.04 2.06
CA GLY A 63 -12.58 -6.31 1.48
C GLY A 63 -12.05 -7.27 2.55
N GLY A 64 -12.06 -8.57 2.23
CA GLY A 64 -11.51 -9.64 3.05
C GLY A 64 -10.09 -10.04 2.66
N LYS A 65 -9.59 -11.12 3.28
CA LYS A 65 -8.27 -11.70 2.98
C LYS A 65 -8.12 -12.13 1.51
N HIS A 66 -9.23 -12.44 0.84
CA HIS A 66 -9.25 -12.89 -0.55
C HIS A 66 -9.29 -11.74 -1.57
N ASP A 67 -9.37 -10.49 -1.11
CA ASP A 67 -9.45 -9.28 -1.94
C ASP A 67 -8.11 -8.52 -1.97
N GLU A 68 -7.03 -9.15 -1.51
CA GLU A 68 -5.72 -8.52 -1.44
C GLU A 68 -5.07 -8.40 -2.82
N ILE A 69 -4.67 -7.18 -3.15
CA ILE A 69 -4.03 -6.80 -4.38
C ILE A 69 -2.53 -6.66 -4.11
N ALA A 70 -1.71 -7.40 -4.84
CA ALA A 70 -0.26 -7.37 -4.67
C ALA A 70 0.37 -6.22 -5.44
N VAL A 71 1.16 -5.40 -4.73
CA VAL A 71 2.00 -4.34 -5.26
C VAL A 71 3.46 -4.81 -5.19
N MET A 72 4.20 -4.60 -6.27
CA MET A 72 5.60 -5.02 -6.37
C MET A 72 6.55 -3.99 -5.74
N PRO A 73 7.74 -4.40 -5.26
CA PRO A 73 8.72 -3.50 -4.62
C PRO A 73 9.06 -2.24 -5.42
N ALA A 74 9.11 -2.34 -6.75
CA ALA A 74 9.41 -1.22 -7.64
C ALA A 74 8.40 -0.07 -7.54
N ASP A 75 7.19 -0.35 -7.06
CA ASP A 75 6.08 0.60 -6.96
C ASP A 75 5.85 1.11 -5.53
N PHE A 76 6.64 0.68 -4.53
CA PHE A 76 6.42 1.05 -3.13
C PHE A 76 6.51 2.57 -2.89
N ARG A 77 7.31 3.29 -3.68
CA ARG A 77 7.40 4.76 -3.63
C ARG A 77 6.07 5.46 -3.93
N ASN A 78 5.13 4.76 -4.56
CA ASN A 78 3.79 5.26 -4.87
C ASN A 78 2.77 4.96 -3.75
N VAL A 79 3.22 4.48 -2.59
CA VAL A 79 2.37 4.15 -1.44
C VAL A 79 2.82 4.99 -0.23
N GLN A 80 1.87 5.66 0.42
CA GLN A 80 2.15 6.51 1.57
C GLN A 80 1.18 6.22 2.72
N PHE A 81 1.67 6.05 3.94
CA PHE A 81 0.80 5.94 5.12
C PHE A 81 -0.03 7.20 5.31
N LEU A 82 -1.30 7.00 5.67
CA LEU A 82 -2.15 8.06 6.20
C LEU A 82 -1.70 8.34 7.63
N GLN A 83 -0.63 9.13 7.77
CA GLN A 83 -0.39 9.80 9.04
C GLN A 83 -1.53 10.79 9.25
N LEU A 84 -2.56 10.38 9.98
CA LEU A 84 -3.50 11.29 10.59
C LEU A 84 -2.68 12.19 11.52
N LYS A 85 -2.24 13.35 11.01
CA LYS A 85 -1.89 14.46 11.88
C LYS A 85 -3.15 14.75 12.67
N VAL A 86 -3.20 14.28 13.91
CA VAL A 86 -4.15 14.78 14.90
C VAL A 86 -3.77 16.24 15.07
N VAL A 87 -4.46 17.13 14.36
CA VAL A 87 -4.37 18.56 14.61
C VAL A 87 -5.19 18.77 15.87
N PRO A 88 -4.59 19.21 17.00
CA PRO A 88 -5.37 19.61 18.14
C PRO A 88 -6.31 20.73 17.68
N VAL A 89 -7.61 20.56 17.92
CA VAL A 89 -8.57 21.65 17.78
C VAL A 89 -8.41 22.51 19.02
N GLU A 90 -7.92 23.74 18.86
CA GLU A 90 -7.98 24.79 19.89
C GLU A 90 -9.43 25.20 20.18
#